data_AF-E8WII9-F1
#
_entry.id   AF-E8WII9-F1
#
_cell.length_a   1.000
_cell.length_b   1.000
_cell.length_c   1.000
_cell.angle_alpha   90.00
_cell.angle_beta   90.00
_cell.angle_gamma   90.00
#
_symmetry.space_group_name_H-M   'P 1'
#
loop_
_entity.id
_entity.type
_entity.pdbx_description
1 polymer ?
#
loop_
_entity_poly.entity_id
_entity_poly.type
_entity_poly.pdbx_seq_one_letter_code
_entity_poly.pdbx_strand_id
1 'polypeptide(L)' 'MKKHTELEKLKGIGEVLSQRLVESSYDTIAKVAAAEKKGLENIAGMNPQKVQSIVTQARKMTAETEKNKHTWSKDKSGR' A
#
# COMPACT_ATOMS: atom_id res chain seq x y z
N MET A 1 -3.99 -0.78 20.54
CA MET A 1 -4.89 -0.43 19.41
C MET A 1 -4.29 -1.02 18.14
N LYS A 2 -4.94 -2.00 17.53
CA LYS A 2 -4.45 -2.62 16.28
C LYS A 2 -4.79 -1.68 15.13
N LYS A 3 -3.79 -1.05 14.51
CA LYS A 3 -3.98 -0.30 13.27
C LYS A 3 -4.16 -1.32 12.15
N HIS A 4 -5.40 -1.64 11.83
CA HIS A 4 -5.72 -2.35 10.59
C HIS A 4 -5.27 -1.47 9.43
N THR A 5 -4.15 -1.86 8.83
CA THR A 5 -3.52 -1.15 7.74
C THR A 5 -4.19 -1.53 6.44
N GLU A 6 -4.40 -0.57 5.54
CA GLU A 6 -5.00 -0.85 4.23
C GLU A 6 -4.17 -1.86 3.42
N LEU A 7 -2.88 -2.00 3.77
CA LEU A 7 -1.96 -3.02 3.28
C LEU A 7 -2.45 -4.45 3.54
N GLU A 8 -3.17 -4.73 4.62
CA GLU A 8 -3.71 -6.06 4.93
C GLU A 8 -4.83 -6.49 3.96
N LYS A 9 -5.39 -5.56 3.17
CA LYS A 9 -6.30 -5.91 2.07
C LYS A 9 -5.59 -6.62 0.92
N LEU A 10 -4.26 -6.51 0.85
CA LEU A 10 -3.46 -7.16 -0.19
C LEU A 10 -3.23 -8.62 0.19
N LYS A 11 -3.61 -9.52 -0.72
CA LYS A 11 -3.59 -10.96 -0.46
C LYS A 11 -2.14 -11.43 -0.33
N GLY A 12 -1.74 -11.78 0.89
CA GLY A 12 -0.36 -12.19 1.21
C GLY A 12 0.38 -11.23 2.15
N ILE A 13 -0.24 -10.10 2.51
CA ILE A 13 0.21 -9.24 3.61
C ILE A 13 -0.66 -9.53 4.83
N GLY A 14 -0.02 -9.99 5.91
CA GLY A 14 -0.66 -10.11 7.23
C GLY A 14 -0.23 -9.01 8.18
N GLU A 15 -0.79 -8.99 9.40
CA GLU A 15 -0.54 -8.00 10.46
C GLU A 15 0.97 -7.72 10.69
N VAL A 16 1.80 -8.76 10.69
CA VAL A 16 3.25 -8.63 10.91
C VAL A 16 3.97 -8.00 9.71
N LEU A 17 3.57 -8.35 8.48
CA LEU A 17 4.18 -7.80 7.27
C LEU A 17 3.76 -6.35 7.04
N SER A 18 2.50 -6.03 7.33
CA SER A 18 2.00 -4.66 7.20
C SER A 18 2.68 -3.72 8.18
N GLN A 19 2.97 -4.17 9.40
CA GLN A 19 3.75 -3.39 10.35
C GLN A 19 5.18 -3.14 9.84
N ARG A 20 5.87 -4.17 9.34
CA ARG A 20 7.23 -4.03 8.77
C ARG A 20 7.30 -3.10 7.57
N LEU A 21 6.25 -3.11 6.75
CA LEU A 21 6.08 -2.19 5.63
C LEU A 21 6.00 -0.74 6.11
N VAL A 22 5.15 -0.47 7.12
CA VAL A 22 5.04 0.86 7.74
C VAL A 22 6.37 1.28 8.36
N GLU A 23 7.07 0.38 9.06
CA GLU A 23 8.40 0.65 9.63
C GLU A 23 9.44 0.97 8.55
N SER A 24 9.30 0.35 7.36
CA SER A 24 10.11 0.64 6.18
C SER A 24 9.63 1.88 5.39
N SER A 25 8.77 2.73 5.98
CA SER A 25 8.17 3.92 5.36
C SER A 25 7.18 3.64 4.20
N TYR A 26 6.70 2.41 4.06
CA TYR A 26 5.65 2.00 3.11
C TYR A 26 4.28 1.91 3.81
N ASP A 27 3.83 3.02 4.37
CA ASP A 27 2.58 3.14 5.12
C ASP A 27 1.29 3.07 4.27
N THR A 28 1.38 3.15 2.93
CA THR A 28 0.22 3.22 2.04
C THR A 28 0.37 2.33 0.80
N ILE A 29 -0.76 1.88 0.23
CA ILE A 29 -0.77 1.09 -1.01
C ILE A 29 -0.07 1.84 -2.15
N ALA A 30 -0.19 3.17 -2.23
CA ALA A 30 0.50 4.00 -3.22
C ALA A 30 2.02 3.88 -3.11
N LYS A 31 2.56 3.98 -1.90
CA LYS A 31 3.98 3.79 -1.65
C LYS A 31 4.42 2.36 -1.96
N VAL A 32 3.60 1.35 -1.67
CA VAL A 32 3.89 -0.06 -2.03
C VAL A 32 3.84 -0.29 -3.55
N ALA A 33 2.93 0.36 -4.26
CA ALA A 33 2.83 0.28 -5.72
C ALA A 33 4.01 0.97 -6.43
N ALA A 34 4.54 2.04 -5.81
CA ALA A 34 5.72 2.77 -6.25
C ALA A 34 7.02 2.08 -5.84
N ALA A 35 7.04 1.43 -4.67
CA ALA A 35 8.11 0.56 -4.22
C ALA A 35 8.12 -0.69 -5.09
N GLU A 36 8.85 -0.63 -6.19
CA GLU A 36 9.02 -1.76 -7.10
C GLU A 36 9.48 -3.02 -6.37
N LYS A 37 9.35 -4.18 -7.03
CA LYS A 37 9.63 -5.52 -6.50
C LYS A 37 10.86 -5.58 -5.57
N LYS A 38 11.96 -4.92 -5.95
CA LYS A 38 13.21 -4.84 -5.18
C LYS A 38 13.08 -4.21 -3.79
N GLY A 39 12.26 -3.17 -3.63
CA GLY A 39 12.07 -2.48 -2.36
C GLY A 39 11.33 -3.34 -1.33
N LEU A 40 10.39 -4.16 -1.82
CA LEU A 40 9.59 -5.07 -1.02
C LEU A 40 10.28 -6.42 -0.79
N GLU A 41 11.06 -6.90 -1.76
CA GLU A 41 11.90 -8.11 -1.62
C GLU A 41 12.94 -7.98 -0.50
N ASN A 42 13.38 -6.76 -0.19
CA ASN A 42 14.32 -6.49 0.91
C ASN A 42 13.67 -6.61 2.30
N ILE A 43 12.34 -6.70 2.42
CA ILE A 43 11.71 -6.86 3.73
C ILE A 43 11.79 -8.32 4.15
N ALA A 44 12.40 -8.54 5.32
CA ALA A 44 12.53 -9.86 5.91
C ALA A 44 11.17 -10.57 6.01
N GLY A 45 11.09 -11.80 5.49
CA GLY A 45 9.88 -12.62 5.50
C GLY A 45 8.96 -12.43 4.29
N MET A 46 9.29 -11.56 3.33
CA MET A 46 8.59 -11.52 2.05
C MET A 46 9.12 -12.57 1.07
N ASN A 47 8.18 -13.24 0.39
CA ASN A 47 8.51 -14.15 -0.70
C ASN A 47 8.49 -13.37 -2.04
N PRO A 48 9.58 -13.38 -2.83
CA PRO A 48 9.68 -12.64 -4.08
C PRO A 48 8.58 -12.96 -5.11
N GLN A 49 8.04 -14.18 -5.11
CA GLN A 49 6.90 -14.53 -5.97
C GLN A 49 5.60 -13.83 -5.51
N LYS A 50 5.39 -13.71 -4.20
CA LYS A 50 4.23 -13.01 -3.64
C LYS A 50 4.35 -11.50 -3.80
N VAL A 51 5.56 -10.95 -3.70
CA VAL A 51 5.82 -9.52 -3.89
C VAL A 51 5.29 -9.04 -5.23
N GLN A 52 5.55 -9.77 -6.32
CA GLN A 52 5.04 -9.36 -7.64
C GLN A 52 3.50 -9.31 -7.68
N SER A 53 2.83 -10.27 -7.05
CA SER A 53 1.37 -10.29 -6.97
C SER A 53 0.83 -9.14 -6.11
N ILE A 54 1.50 -8.85 -4.99
CA ILE A 54 1.18 -7.73 -4.09
C ILE A 54 1.34 -6.39 -4.81
N VAL A 55 2.45 -6.15 -5.50
CA VAL A 55 2.69 -4.91 -6.27
C VAL A 55 1.64 -4.74 -7.36
N THR A 56 1.27 -5.83 -8.03
CA THR A 56 0.24 -5.80 -9.08
C THR A 56 -1.14 -5.45 -8.50
N GLN A 57 -1.51 -6.04 -7.36
CA GLN A 57 -2.75 -5.71 -6.65
C GLN A 57 -2.73 -4.26 -6.14
N ALA A 58 -1.62 -3.84 -5.55
CA ALA A 58 -1.42 -2.49 -5.04
C ALA A 58 -1.58 -1.46 -6.16
N ARG A 59 -0.94 -1.69 -7.33
CA ARG A 59 -1.07 -0.82 -8.51
C ARG A 59 -2.50 -0.71 -9.02
N LYS A 60 -3.26 -1.83 -9.04
CA LYS A 60 -4.66 -1.81 -9.43
C LYS A 60 -5.49 -0.97 -8.46
N MET A 61 -5.36 -1.24 -7.16
CA MET A 61 -6.07 -0.49 -6.11
C MET A 61 -5.72 0.99 -6.08
N THR A 62 -4.46 1.36 -6.33
CA THR A 62 -4.05 2.77 -6.42
C THR A 62 -4.56 3.45 -7.67
N ALA A 63 -4.54 2.77 -8.82
CA ALA A 63 -5.13 3.31 -10.04
C ALA A 63 -6.63 3.59 -9.90
N GLU A 64 -7.34 2.78 -9.10
CA GLU A 64 -8.75 3.01 -8.75
C GLU A 64 -8.92 4.11 -7.70
N THR A 65 -8.01 4.18 -6.72
CA THR A 65 -8.06 5.18 -5.63
C THR A 65 -7.69 6.59 -6.11
N GLU A 66 -6.72 6.73 -7.02
CA GLU A 66 -6.32 8.03 -7.59
C GLU A 66 -7.40 8.64 -8.48
N LYS A 67 -8.20 7.81 -9.15
CA LYS A 67 -9.40 8.27 -9.87
C LYS A 67 -10.45 8.84 -8.93
N ASN A 68 -10.52 8.36 -7.68
CA ASN A 68 -11.48 8.83 -6.68
C ASN A 68 -10.94 10.02 -5.86
N LYS A 69 -9.61 10.18 -5.73
CA LYS A 69 -9.03 11.32 -5.01
C LYS A 69 -9.12 12.65 -5.78
N HIS A 70 -9.44 12.65 -7.07
CA HIS A 70 -9.62 13.89 -7.83
C HIS A 70 -10.99 14.57 -7.65
N THR A 71 -11.94 13.99 -6.90
CA THR A 71 -13.26 14.60 -6.68
C THR A 71 -13.50 15.10 -5.25
N TRP A 72 -12.50 15.08 -4.36
CA TRP A 72 -12.65 15.62 -2.99
C TRP A 72 -11.50 16.55 -2.57
N SER A 73 -11.33 17.65 -3.30
CA SER A 73 -10.70 18.88 -2.81
C SER A 73 -11.14 20.08 -3.63
N LYS A 74 -12.44 20.30 -3.68
CA LYS A 74 -13.06 21.63 -3.75
C LYS A 74 -14.19 21.59 -2.71
N ASP A 75 -14.55 22.75 -2.17
CA ASP A 75 -15.54 22.91 -1.09
C ASP A 75 -15.03 22.70 0.34
N LYS A 76 -13.92 23.36 0.70
CA LYS A 76 -13.83 24.11 1.98
C LYS A 76 -12.98 25.36 1.82
N SER A 77 -13.50 26.35 1.11
CA SER A 77 -13.09 27.75 1.27
C SER A 77 -14.35 28.57 1.43
N GLY A 78 -14.98 28.44 2.60
CA GLY A 78 -15.91 29.44 3.08
C GLY A 78 -15.10 30.55 3.75
N ARG A 79 -15.05 31.70 3.09
CA ARG A 79 -15.26 33.04 3.69
C ARG A 79 -15.26 34.09 2.60
#